data_AF-A0A7C3XLQ8-F1
#
_entry.id   AF-A0A7C3XLQ8-F1
#
_cell.length_a   1.000
_cell.length_b   1.000
_cell.length_c   1.000
_cell.angle_alpha   90.00
_cell.angle_beta   90.00
_cell.angle_gamma   90.00
#
_symmetry.space_group_name_H-M   'P 1'
#
loop_
_entity.id
_entity.type
_entity.pdbx_description
1 polymer ?
#
loop_
_entity_poly.entity_id
_entity_poly.type
_entity_poly.pdbx_seq_one_letter_code
_entity_poly.pdbx_strand_id
1 'polypeptide(L)'
;MGKVVTGIKAGVVAGVIYSIILAPFTYFTLVLLKEDIISMIMASLPEGYSLTAEEIFSFALLIGIITVFIAGIILGVIFGLIYGWAYEKIPGRTAIIKGIFFGIILWLIFSVILGFGNLGYGVTYYLYSLVEGLITSLIFGLLLGYFYNRFTPKTIG
;
A
#
# COMPACT_ATOMS: atom_id res chain seq x y z
N MET A 1 0.54 24.56 -14.64
CA MET A 1 -0.29 23.43 -14.15
C MET A 1 -0.10 23.32 -12.65
N GLY A 2 -1.19 23.29 -11.88
CA GLY A 2 -1.13 23.35 -10.41
C GLY A 2 -0.44 22.12 -9.80
N LYS A 3 0.35 22.33 -8.73
CA LYS A 3 1.11 21.30 -7.98
C LYS A 3 0.31 20.02 -7.71
N VAL A 4 -0.99 20.15 -7.49
CA VAL A 4 -1.95 19.04 -7.31
C VAL A 4 -2.05 18.12 -8.53
N VAL A 5 -2.11 18.66 -9.75
CA VAL A 5 -2.20 17.85 -10.99
C VAL A 5 -0.92 17.05 -11.19
N THR A 6 0.24 17.65 -10.90
CA THR A 6 1.53 16.97 -10.88
C THR A 6 1.54 15.84 -9.84
N GLY A 7 0.99 16.11 -8.65
CA GLY A 7 0.78 15.13 -7.58
C GLY A 7 -0.04 13.93 -8.04
N ILE A 8 -1.20 14.15 -8.65
CA ILE A 8 -2.07 13.08 -9.15
C ILE A 8 -1.36 12.24 -10.20
N LYS A 9 -0.71 12.86 -11.19
CA LYS A 9 0.05 12.12 -12.23
C LYS A 9 1.16 11.27 -11.62
N ALA A 10 1.92 11.84 -10.69
CA ALA A 10 2.97 11.12 -9.98
C ALA A 10 2.40 9.95 -9.16
N GLY A 11 1.29 10.17 -8.47
CA GLY A 11 0.60 9.18 -7.65
C GLY A 11 0.03 8.02 -8.44
N VAL A 12 -0.58 8.27 -9.61
CA VAL A 12 -1.05 7.19 -10.50
C VAL A 12 0.11 6.29 -10.92
N VAL A 13 1.19 6.88 -11.44
CA VAL A 13 2.34 6.11 -11.93
C VAL A 13 3.03 5.36 -10.79
N ALA A 14 3.23 6.02 -9.65
CA ALA A 14 3.78 5.40 -8.46
C ALA A 14 2.89 4.26 -7.94
N GLY A 15 1.57 4.45 -7.91
CA GLY A 15 0.59 3.46 -7.47
C GLY A 15 0.56 2.21 -8.35
N VAL A 16 0.65 2.37 -9.68
CA VAL A 16 0.75 1.23 -10.61
C VAL A 16 2.03 0.43 -10.37
N ILE A 17 3.19 1.11 -10.34
CA ILE A 17 4.48 0.44 -10.13
C ILE A 17 4.53 -0.22 -8.75
N TYR A 18 4.03 0.47 -7.74
CA TYR A 18 3.88 -0.06 -6.39
C TYR A 18 3.05 -1.33 -6.35
N SER A 19 1.92 -1.38 -7.07
CA SER A 19 1.05 -2.57 -7.13
C SER A 19 1.74 -3.77 -7.76
N ILE A 20 2.55 -3.53 -8.80
CA ILE A 20 3.36 -4.58 -9.45
C ILE A 20 4.36 -5.16 -8.45
N ILE A 21 4.96 -4.32 -7.59
CA ILE A 21 5.90 -4.76 -6.57
C ILE A 21 5.15 -5.46 -5.42
N LEU A 22 4.03 -4.93 -4.96
CA LEU A 22 3.28 -5.42 -3.81
C LEU A 22 2.58 -6.76 -4.08
N ALA A 23 2.06 -6.99 -5.30
CA ALA A 23 1.30 -8.19 -5.61
C ALA A 23 2.06 -9.50 -5.29
N PRO A 24 3.34 -9.66 -5.66
CA PRO A 24 4.15 -10.79 -5.20
C PRO A 24 4.25 -10.90 -3.68
N PHE A 25 4.49 -9.80 -2.96
CA PHE A 25 4.54 -9.82 -1.49
C PHE A 25 3.22 -10.31 -0.91
N THR A 26 2.09 -9.75 -1.35
CA THR A 26 0.76 -10.19 -0.93
C THR A 26 0.54 -11.68 -1.18
N TYR A 27 0.91 -12.17 -2.37
CA TYR A 27 0.79 -13.60 -2.68
C TYR A 27 1.65 -14.45 -1.74
N PHE A 28 2.91 -14.07 -1.52
CA PHE A 28 3.80 -14.78 -0.60
C PHE A 28 3.29 -14.74 0.84
N THR A 29 2.79 -13.60 1.33
CA THR A 29 2.20 -13.46 2.66
C THR A 29 1.02 -14.41 2.83
N LEU A 30 0.11 -14.46 1.85
CA LEU A 30 -1.05 -15.35 1.90
C LEU A 30 -0.64 -16.83 1.93
N VAL A 31 0.36 -17.23 1.13
CA VAL A 31 0.82 -18.61 1.08
C VAL A 31 1.63 -19.00 2.33
N LEU A 32 2.53 -18.13 2.78
CA LEU A 32 3.41 -18.38 3.93
C LEU A 32 2.61 -18.49 5.23
N LEU A 33 1.56 -17.69 5.37
CA LEU A 33 0.72 -17.61 6.56
C LEU A 33 -0.65 -18.28 6.35
N LYS A 34 -0.71 -19.26 5.44
CA LYS A 34 -1.95 -19.94 5.06
C LYS A 34 -2.68 -20.52 6.27
N GLU A 35 -1.97 -21.20 7.18
CA GLU A 35 -2.57 -21.85 8.34
C GLU A 35 -3.23 -20.84 9.30
N ASP A 36 -2.55 -19.73 9.58
CA ASP A 36 -3.06 -18.63 10.40
C ASP A 36 -4.32 -18.01 9.78
N ILE A 37 -4.29 -17.78 8.46
CA ILE A 37 -5.40 -17.18 7.71
C ILE A 37 -6.60 -18.14 7.66
N ILE A 38 -6.39 -19.43 7.36
CA ILE A 38 -7.47 -20.43 7.33
C ILE A 38 -8.11 -20.56 8.71
N SER A 39 -7.30 -20.59 9.77
CA SER A 39 -7.81 -20.64 11.15
C SER A 39 -8.70 -19.45 11.47
N MET A 40 -8.30 -18.24 11.04
CA MET A 40 -9.12 -17.04 11.20
C MET A 40 -10.42 -17.09 10.36
N ILE A 41 -10.35 -17.60 9.13
CA ILE A 41 -11.53 -17.77 8.28
C ILE A 41 -12.51 -18.75 8.94
N MET A 42 -12.03 -19.89 9.46
CA MET A 42 -12.85 -20.87 10.18
C MET A 42 -13.52 -20.26 11.41
N ALA A 43 -12.79 -19.47 12.19
CA ALA A 43 -13.34 -18.79 13.37
C ALA A 43 -14.38 -17.70 13.02
N SER A 44 -14.34 -17.18 11.80
CA SER A 44 -15.23 -16.10 11.33
C SER A 44 -16.43 -16.62 10.53
N LEU A 45 -16.44 -17.89 10.18
CA LEU A 45 -17.47 -18.50 9.34
C LEU A 45 -18.75 -18.73 10.15
N PRO A 46 -19.92 -18.21 9.70
CA PRO A 46 -21.19 -18.56 10.29
C PRO A 46 -21.47 -20.06 10.17
N GLU A 47 -22.17 -20.62 11.16
CA GLU A 47 -22.63 -22.00 11.07
C GLU A 47 -23.50 -22.21 9.82
N GLY A 48 -23.26 -23.31 9.09
CA GLY A 48 -24.01 -23.66 7.90
C GLY A 48 -23.64 -22.89 6.63
N TYR A 49 -22.54 -22.13 6.64
CA TYR A 49 -22.03 -21.49 5.42
C TYR A 49 -21.65 -22.54 4.36
N SER A 50 -21.96 -22.25 3.08
CA SER A 50 -21.85 -23.23 2.00
C SER A 50 -20.43 -23.48 1.49
N LEU A 51 -19.50 -22.55 1.76
CA LEU A 51 -18.11 -22.66 1.35
C LEU A 51 -17.22 -23.04 2.54
N THR A 52 -16.25 -23.90 2.26
CA THR A 52 -15.18 -24.25 3.19
C THR A 52 -14.16 -23.10 3.32
N ALA A 53 -13.42 -23.08 4.43
CA ALA A 53 -12.37 -22.09 4.65
C ALA A 53 -11.24 -22.17 3.58
N GLU A 54 -10.96 -23.36 3.07
CA GLU A 54 -9.97 -23.58 1.99
C GLU A 54 -10.42 -23.00 0.65
N GLU A 55 -11.70 -23.12 0.32
CA GLU A 55 -12.28 -22.52 -0.88
C GLU A 55 -12.24 -20.99 -0.78
N ILE A 56 -12.60 -20.42 0.36
CA ILE A 56 -12.54 -18.97 0.61
C ILE A 56 -11.09 -18.46 0.53
N PHE A 57 -10.13 -19.19 1.09
CA PHE A 57 -8.72 -18.86 0.97
C PHE A 57 -8.24 -18.89 -0.49
N SER A 58 -8.68 -19.88 -1.27
CA SER A 58 -8.37 -19.99 -2.70
C SER A 58 -8.96 -18.82 -3.50
N PHE A 59 -10.17 -18.40 -3.17
CA PHE A 59 -10.75 -17.17 -3.71
C PHE A 59 -9.91 -15.95 -3.33
N ALA A 60 -9.50 -15.81 -2.06
CA ALA A 60 -8.68 -14.71 -1.59
C ALA A 60 -7.34 -14.59 -2.32
N LEU A 61 -6.69 -15.71 -2.66
CA LEU A 61 -5.47 -15.72 -3.48
C LEU A 61 -5.71 -15.13 -4.88
N LEU A 62 -6.82 -15.48 -5.52
CA LEU A 62 -7.17 -14.99 -6.86
C LEU A 62 -7.55 -13.51 -6.84
N ILE A 63 -8.49 -13.14 -5.96
CA ILE A 63 -9.01 -11.77 -5.92
C ILE A 63 -8.01 -10.81 -5.32
N GLY A 64 -7.15 -11.26 -4.39
CA GLY A 64 -6.19 -10.44 -3.66
C GLY A 64 -5.25 -9.65 -4.58
N ILE A 65 -4.76 -10.29 -5.64
CA ILE A 65 -3.91 -9.63 -6.64
C ILE A 65 -4.69 -8.52 -7.35
N ILE A 66 -5.93 -8.80 -7.76
CA ILE A 66 -6.79 -7.82 -8.45
C ILE A 66 -7.09 -6.64 -7.53
N THR A 67 -7.44 -6.88 -6.27
CA THR A 67 -7.68 -5.81 -5.29
C THR A 67 -6.42 -5.00 -5.02
N VAL A 68 -5.22 -5.59 -4.98
CA VAL A 68 -3.96 -4.84 -4.84
C VAL A 68 -3.79 -3.82 -5.95
N PHE A 69 -4.03 -4.19 -7.22
CA PHE A 69 -3.93 -3.26 -8.34
C PHE A 69 -4.98 -2.15 -8.29
N ILE A 70 -6.24 -2.50 -8.01
CA ILE A 70 -7.32 -1.52 -7.92
C ILE A 70 -7.04 -0.54 -6.77
N ALA A 71 -6.70 -1.06 -5.59
CA ALA A 71 -6.38 -0.26 -4.43
C ALA A 71 -5.16 0.61 -4.67
N GLY A 72 -4.08 0.09 -5.26
CA GLY A 72 -2.87 0.85 -5.52
C GLY A 72 -3.07 2.00 -6.50
N ILE A 73 -3.95 1.86 -7.50
CA ILE A 73 -4.32 2.97 -8.39
C ILE A 73 -5.14 4.03 -7.64
N ILE A 74 -6.20 3.61 -6.93
CA ILE A 74 -7.09 4.52 -6.20
C ILE A 74 -6.30 5.28 -5.12
N LEU A 75 -5.56 4.56 -4.29
CA LEU A 75 -4.72 5.13 -3.25
C LEU A 75 -3.58 5.96 -3.85
N GLY A 76 -3.01 5.53 -4.98
CA GLY A 76 -2.03 6.31 -5.74
C GLY A 76 -2.57 7.69 -6.11
N VAL A 77 -3.79 7.78 -6.64
CA VAL A 77 -4.46 9.06 -6.95
C VAL A 77 -4.63 9.91 -5.69
N ILE A 78 -5.21 9.33 -4.63
CA ILE A 78 -5.52 10.04 -3.38
C ILE A 78 -4.24 10.57 -2.73
N PHE A 79 -3.25 9.71 -2.55
CA PHE A 79 -1.99 10.07 -1.94
C PHE A 79 -1.15 11.00 -2.82
N GLY A 80 -1.21 10.84 -4.14
CA GLY A 80 -0.61 11.78 -5.07
C GLY A 80 -1.21 13.19 -4.96
N LEU A 81 -2.54 13.27 -4.85
CA LEU A 81 -3.25 14.53 -4.61
C LEU A 81 -2.80 15.17 -3.30
N ILE A 82 -2.83 14.41 -2.20
CA ILE A 82 -2.42 14.88 -0.88
C ILE A 82 -0.97 15.36 -0.90
N TYR A 83 -0.07 14.58 -1.50
CA TYR A 83 1.33 14.90 -1.62
C TYR A 83 1.57 16.19 -2.42
N GLY A 84 0.91 16.36 -3.56
CA GLY A 84 1.02 17.58 -4.36
C GLY A 84 0.43 18.81 -3.68
N TRP A 85 -0.68 18.65 -2.93
CA TRP A 85 -1.29 19.72 -2.15
C TRP A 85 -0.44 20.13 -0.94
N ALA A 86 0.10 19.16 -0.21
CA ALA A 86 0.89 19.38 0.99
C ALA A 86 2.40 19.57 0.71
N TYR A 87 2.85 19.52 -0.55
CA TYR A 87 4.26 19.41 -0.92
C TYR A 87 5.18 20.39 -0.19
N GLU A 88 4.77 21.65 -0.04
CA GLU A 88 5.58 22.69 0.62
C GLU A 88 5.67 22.52 2.14
N LYS A 89 4.67 21.89 2.75
CA LYS A 89 4.60 21.61 4.20
C LYS A 89 5.36 20.36 4.60
N ILE A 90 5.63 19.45 3.64
CA ILE A 90 6.36 18.22 3.92
C ILE A 90 7.85 18.56 4.15
N PRO A 91 8.45 18.11 5.27
CA PRO A 91 9.85 18.36 5.56
C PRO A 91 10.76 17.66 4.53
N GLY A 92 11.83 18.35 4.14
CA GLY A 92 12.84 17.82 3.21
C GLY A 92 13.26 18.81 2.14
N ARG A 93 14.49 18.67 1.64
CA ARG A 93 15.06 19.56 0.62
C ARG A 93 14.67 19.18 -0.81
N THR A 94 14.43 17.89 -1.06
CA THR A 94 14.12 17.36 -2.40
C THR A 94 12.77 16.66 -2.41
N ALA A 95 12.15 16.57 -3.58
CA ALA A 95 10.89 15.83 -3.74
C ALA A 95 11.02 14.35 -3.31
N ILE A 96 12.17 13.72 -3.49
CA ILE A 96 12.38 12.34 -3.07
C ILE A 96 12.39 12.23 -1.53
N ILE A 97 13.12 13.12 -0.84
CA ILE A 97 13.16 13.12 0.63
C ILE A 97 11.77 13.37 1.21
N LYS A 98 11.04 14.33 0.64
CA LYS A 98 9.65 14.61 1.02
C LYS A 98 8.76 13.38 0.79
N GLY A 99 8.93 12.70 -0.34
CA GLY A 99 8.22 11.45 -0.66
C GLY A 99 8.50 10.34 0.37
N ILE A 100 9.76 10.15 0.78
CA ILE A 100 10.13 9.19 1.82
C ILE A 100 9.48 9.56 3.17
N PHE A 101 9.54 10.82 3.58
CA PHE A 101 8.86 11.31 4.79
C PHE A 101 7.38 11.00 4.76
N PHE A 102 6.74 11.25 3.63
CA PHE A 102 5.33 10.95 3.42
C PHE A 102 5.05 9.43 3.47
N GLY A 103 5.92 8.61 2.87
CA GLY A 103 5.85 7.14 2.98
C GLY A 103 5.95 6.63 4.41
N ILE A 104 6.83 7.20 5.23
CA ILE A 104 6.93 6.86 6.66
C ILE A 104 5.63 7.19 7.40
N ILE A 105 5.00 8.33 7.10
CA ILE A 105 3.70 8.69 7.68
C ILE A 105 2.63 7.67 7.27
N LEU A 106 2.59 7.28 5.99
CA LEU A 106 1.65 6.24 5.53
C LEU A 106 1.88 4.92 6.24
N TRP A 107 3.14 4.50 6.40
CA TRP A 107 3.47 3.27 7.14
C TRP A 107 2.97 3.32 8.59
N LEU A 108 3.22 4.42 9.30
CA LEU A 108 2.73 4.59 10.68
C LEU A 108 1.20 4.50 10.75
N ILE A 109 0.48 5.10 9.81
CA ILE A 109 -0.98 5.07 9.80
C ILE A 109 -1.49 3.67 9.45
N PHE A 110 -1.06 3.10 8.33
CA PHE A 110 -1.67 1.89 7.77
C PHE A 110 -1.11 0.60 8.37
N SER A 111 0.20 0.53 8.61
CA SER A 111 0.83 -0.70 9.09
C SER A 111 0.95 -0.74 10.61
N VAL A 112 1.13 0.40 11.28
CA VAL A 112 1.24 0.43 12.75
C VAL A 112 -0.13 0.63 13.40
N ILE A 113 -0.80 1.77 13.14
CA ILE A 113 -2.05 2.14 13.83
C ILE A 113 -3.22 1.27 13.35
N LEU A 114 -3.52 1.28 12.04
CA LEU A 114 -4.59 0.47 11.49
C LEU A 114 -4.22 -1.03 11.45
N GLY A 115 -2.92 -1.32 11.35
CA GLY A 115 -2.41 -2.68 11.32
C GLY A 115 -2.59 -3.45 12.63
N PHE A 116 -2.94 -2.81 13.75
CA PHE A 116 -3.36 -3.54 14.96
C PHE A 116 -4.54 -4.49 14.71
N GLY A 117 -5.39 -4.20 13.72
CA GLY A 117 -6.45 -5.13 13.29
C GLY A 117 -5.92 -6.47 12.79
N ASN A 118 -4.66 -6.51 12.31
CA ASN A 118 -4.04 -7.73 11.82
C ASN A 118 -3.65 -8.70 12.94
N LEU A 119 -3.66 -8.29 14.21
CA LEU A 119 -3.43 -9.19 15.34
C LEU A 119 -4.46 -10.31 15.44
N GLY A 120 -5.65 -10.14 14.83
CA GLY A 120 -6.64 -11.21 14.71
C GLY A 120 -6.13 -12.42 13.92
N TYR A 121 -5.20 -12.21 12.98
CA TYR A 121 -4.52 -13.28 12.24
C TYR A 121 -3.29 -13.83 12.98
N GLY A 122 -2.97 -13.31 14.16
CA GLY A 122 -1.81 -13.72 14.96
C GLY A 122 -0.65 -12.72 14.94
N VAL A 123 0.21 -12.83 15.97
CA VAL A 123 1.35 -11.93 16.18
C VAL A 123 2.36 -12.03 15.04
N THR A 124 2.60 -13.24 14.53
CA THR A 124 3.51 -13.47 13.40
C THR A 124 3.05 -12.73 12.15
N TYR A 125 1.74 -12.80 11.83
CA TYR A 125 1.16 -12.07 10.71
C TYR A 125 1.31 -10.57 10.88
N TYR A 126 1.01 -10.05 12.07
CA TYR A 126 1.18 -8.62 12.35
C TYR A 126 2.63 -8.15 12.15
N LEU A 127 3.61 -8.86 12.72
CA LEU A 127 5.03 -8.53 12.58
C LEU A 127 5.50 -8.60 11.13
N TYR A 128 5.03 -9.58 10.36
CA TYR A 128 5.32 -9.66 8.92
C TYR A 128 4.75 -8.45 8.18
N SER A 129 3.47 -8.13 8.43
CA SER A 129 2.78 -6.99 7.80
C SER A 129 3.41 -5.64 8.14
N LEU A 130 4.03 -5.50 9.33
CA LEU A 130 4.78 -4.31 9.71
C LEU A 130 6.02 -4.09 8.87
N VAL A 131 6.80 -5.16 8.65
CA VAL A 131 8.04 -5.12 7.86
C VAL A 131 7.73 -4.93 6.38
N GLU A 132 6.79 -5.73 5.85
CA GLU A 132 6.27 -5.58 4.49
C GLU A 132 5.75 -4.16 4.26
N GLY A 133 4.93 -3.66 5.18
CA GLY A 133 4.36 -2.32 5.14
C GLY A 133 5.42 -1.21 5.12
N LEU A 134 6.50 -1.37 5.88
CA LEU A 134 7.60 -0.38 5.89
C LEU A 134 8.29 -0.33 4.54
N ILE A 135 8.70 -1.50 4.03
CA ILE A 135 9.42 -1.62 2.75
C ILE A 135 8.57 -1.03 1.62
N THR A 136 7.31 -1.46 1.55
CA THR A 136 6.38 -1.07 0.50
C THR A 136 6.07 0.43 0.58
N SER A 137 5.81 0.99 1.77
CA SER A 137 5.54 2.42 1.94
C SER A 137 6.74 3.30 1.58
N LEU A 138 7.97 2.87 1.89
CA LEU A 138 9.18 3.57 1.49
C LEU A 138 9.38 3.57 -0.03
N ILE A 139 9.12 2.42 -0.68
CA ILE A 139 9.15 2.30 -2.15
C ILE A 139 8.11 3.25 -2.76
N PHE A 140 6.88 3.24 -2.28
CA PHE A 140 5.83 4.13 -2.76
C PHE A 140 6.22 5.61 -2.60
N GLY A 141 6.69 6.00 -1.42
CA GLY A 141 7.13 7.37 -1.13
C GLY A 141 8.28 7.82 -2.04
N LEU A 142 9.28 6.95 -2.26
CA LEU A 142 10.39 7.21 -3.17
C LEU A 142 9.90 7.41 -4.60
N LEU A 143 9.06 6.50 -5.12
CA LEU A 143 8.50 6.59 -6.47
C LEU A 143 7.66 7.86 -6.64
N LEU A 144 6.80 8.16 -5.67
CA LEU A 144 5.97 9.35 -5.68
C LEU A 144 6.81 10.62 -5.76
N GLY A 145 7.83 10.74 -4.90
CA GLY A 145 8.75 11.87 -4.91
C GLY A 145 9.56 11.99 -6.20
N TYR A 146 10.02 10.86 -6.75
CA TYR A 146 10.75 10.81 -8.02
C TYR A 146 9.87 11.28 -9.19
N PHE A 147 8.66 10.72 -9.34
CA PHE A 147 7.76 11.09 -10.43
C PHE A 147 7.20 12.51 -10.27
N TYR A 148 6.99 12.97 -9.03
CA TYR A 148 6.59 14.34 -8.79
C TYR A 148 7.64 15.33 -9.31
N ASN A 149 8.92 15.07 -9.04
CA ASN A 149 10.00 15.88 -9.58
C ASN A 149 10.06 15.81 -11.12
N ARG A 150 9.93 14.61 -11.67
CA ARG A 150 9.94 14.38 -13.13
C ARG A 150 8.82 15.13 -13.86
N PHE A 151 7.64 15.22 -13.26
CA PHE A 151 6.48 15.88 -13.84
C PHE A 151 6.35 17.35 -13.46
N THR A 152 7.20 17.85 -12.55
CA THR A 152 7.26 19.29 -12.25
C THR A 152 7.95 19.99 -13.43
N PRO A 153 7.30 20.99 -14.06
CA PRO A 153 7.91 21.73 -15.15
C PRO A 153 9.19 22.41 -14.66
N LYS A 154 10.31 22.19 -15.36
CA LYS A 154 11.52 22.97 -15.15
C LYS A 154 11.27 24.35 -15.76
N THR A 155 11.26 25.40 -14.95
CA THR A 155 11.34 26.76 -15.48
C THR A 155 12.69 26.89 -16.17
N ILE A 156 12.68 27.04 -17.50
CA ILE A 156 13.85 27.45 -18.26
C ILE A 156 14.09 28.90 -17.84
N GLY A 157 15.07 29.11 -16.96
CA GLY A 157 15.61 30.41 -16.61
C GLY A 157 16.88 30.64 -17.42
#